data_AF-A0A257LR53-F1
#
_entry.id   AF-A0A257LR53-F1
#
_cell.length_a   1.000
_cell.length_b   1.000
_cell.length_c   1.000
_cell.angle_alpha   90.00
_cell.angle_beta   90.00
_cell.angle_gamma   90.00
#
_symmetry.space_group_name_H-M   'P 1'
#
loop_
_entity.id
_entity.type
_entity.pdbx_description
1 polymer ?
#
loop_
_entity_poly.entity_id
_entity_poly.type
_entity_poly.pdbx_seq_one_letter_code
_entity_poly.pdbx_strand_id
1 'polypeptide(L)'
;MSTAAPNGGRLQRLRAHFDSLGALDGSLYLLDQLLQRASAGRLRVLRYHVVAQPLTGSAAAMRPDGKTVIVPADSQHPLVGSFPRPPAVIAQRFANGAQCLLATVAGQFAGYLWWQTGHYDEDEVRCQFVLAQPARSVWDFDVYVEPRYRLGRTMARLWQAAEQHLQQQGVAWSCSRISTYNAASLNAHARLGARTVASALFIVVGPLQLSLFNQRPGVHLALGRSSRPVLRVAPP
;
A
#
# COMPACT_ATOMS: atom_id res chain seq x y z
N MET A 1 21.04 44.40 1.84
CA MET A 1 21.59 43.31 2.67
C MET A 1 20.43 42.43 3.10
N SER A 2 20.31 41.24 2.49
CA SER A 2 19.21 40.30 2.69
C SER A 2 19.59 39.31 3.79
N THR A 3 18.89 39.32 4.92
CA THR A 3 19.05 38.36 6.01
C THR A 3 18.09 37.18 5.80
N ALA A 4 18.66 35.98 5.80
CA ALA A 4 17.99 34.71 5.58
C ALA A 4 17.01 34.35 6.70
N ALA A 5 15.88 33.75 6.33
CA ALA A 5 14.91 33.16 7.26
C ALA A 5 15.46 31.89 7.95
N PRO A 6 15.01 31.53 9.16
CA PRO A 6 15.69 30.55 10.00
C PRO A 6 15.47 29.10 9.54
N ASN A 7 16.56 28.33 9.49
CA ASN A 7 16.61 26.89 9.19
C ASN A 7 15.92 25.96 10.22
N GLY A 8 15.19 26.49 11.20
CA GLY A 8 14.64 25.73 12.35
C GLY A 8 13.47 24.80 12.03
N GLY A 9 12.61 25.15 11.07
CA GLY A 9 11.40 24.37 10.75
C GLY A 9 11.65 23.08 9.95
N ARG A 10 12.79 22.98 9.25
CA ARG A 10 13.20 21.76 8.54
C ARG A 10 13.77 20.72 9.49
N LEU A 11 14.58 21.15 10.46
CA LEU A 11 15.19 20.26 11.44
C LEU A 11 14.15 19.65 12.38
N GLN A 12 13.13 20.41 12.81
CA GLN A 12 12.02 19.85 13.61
C GLN A 12 11.15 18.86 12.82
N ARG A 13 10.87 19.12 11.53
CA ARG A 13 10.15 18.15 10.67
C ARG A 13 10.96 16.90 10.39
N LEU A 14 12.27 17.04 10.21
CA LEU A 14 13.21 15.92 10.09
C LEU A 14 13.21 15.10 11.38
N ARG A 15 13.34 15.74 12.55
CA ARG A 15 13.33 15.06 13.86
C ARG A 15 12.01 14.33 14.13
N ALA A 16 10.87 14.99 13.88
CA ALA A 16 9.55 14.34 13.97
C ALA A 16 9.39 13.17 13.00
N HIS A 17 9.99 13.23 11.82
CA HIS A 17 10.07 12.08 10.90
C HIS A 17 10.94 10.96 11.46
N PHE A 18 12.14 11.25 11.99
CA PHE A 18 13.02 10.26 12.62
C PHE A 18 12.39 9.60 13.85
N ASP A 19 11.72 10.38 14.69
CA ASP A 19 11.03 9.89 15.89
C ASP A 19 9.84 8.98 15.51
N SER A 20 9.22 9.20 14.34
CA SER A 20 8.11 8.38 13.83
C SER A 20 8.53 7.14 13.04
N LEU A 21 9.73 7.13 12.45
CA LEU A 21 10.24 6.08 11.56
C LEU A 21 11.26 5.16 12.24
N GLY A 22 11.96 5.65 13.27
CA GLY A 22 13.15 5.01 13.82
C GLY A 22 14.42 5.38 13.04
N ALA A 23 15.58 5.19 13.68
CA ALA A 23 16.87 5.64 13.16
C ALA A 23 17.26 5.02 11.81
N LEU A 24 16.96 3.73 11.62
CA LEU A 24 17.27 3.01 10.38
C LEU A 24 16.42 3.52 9.21
N ASP A 25 15.10 3.53 9.36
CA ASP A 25 14.18 3.93 8.28
C ASP A 25 14.30 5.43 7.97
N GLY A 26 14.52 6.28 8.98
CA GLY A 26 14.84 7.69 8.77
C GLY A 26 16.15 7.90 8.00
N SER A 27 17.20 7.13 8.30
CA SER A 27 18.48 7.21 7.57
C SER A 27 18.33 6.75 6.12
N LEU A 28 17.61 5.65 5.90
CA LEU A 28 17.34 5.13 4.55
C LEU A 28 16.47 6.10 3.73
N TYR A 29 15.48 6.75 4.35
CA TYR A 29 14.68 7.77 3.70
C TYR A 29 15.53 8.98 3.26
N LEU A 30 16.43 9.47 4.13
CA LEU A 30 17.34 10.55 3.75
C LEU A 30 18.28 10.14 2.62
N LEU A 31 18.82 8.92 2.70
CA LEU A 31 19.67 8.36 1.66
C LEU A 31 18.94 8.31 0.32
N ASP A 32 17.71 7.80 0.29
CA ASP A 32 16.86 7.77 -0.91
C ASP A 32 16.66 9.18 -1.49
N GLN A 33 16.27 10.16 -0.66
CA GLN A 33 16.05 11.54 -1.10
C GLN A 33 17.32 12.21 -1.66
N LEU A 34 18.49 11.93 -1.09
CA LEU A 34 19.77 12.44 -1.58
C LEU A 34 20.15 11.78 -2.91
N LEU A 35 20.02 10.46 -2.99
CA LEU A 35 20.37 9.69 -4.19
C LEU A 35 19.45 10.02 -5.36
N GLN A 36 18.14 10.17 -5.13
CA GLN A 36 17.21 10.60 -6.15
C GLN A 36 17.58 11.99 -6.70
N ARG A 37 17.96 12.94 -5.84
CA ARG A 37 18.42 14.26 -6.30
C ARG A 37 19.72 14.20 -7.08
N ALA A 38 20.72 13.49 -6.56
CA ALA A 38 22.04 13.38 -7.18
C ALA A 38 22.02 12.62 -8.53
N SER A 39 21.06 11.72 -8.70
CA SER A 39 20.94 10.87 -9.91
C SER A 39 19.83 11.30 -10.86
N ALA A 40 19.17 12.45 -10.62
CA ALA A 40 17.97 12.87 -11.34
C ALA A 40 16.87 11.78 -11.40
N GLY A 41 16.65 11.10 -10.28
CA GLY A 41 15.64 10.06 -10.07
C GLY A 41 16.03 8.67 -10.59
N ARG A 42 17.24 8.47 -11.10
CA ARG A 42 17.70 7.18 -11.65
C ARG A 42 18.06 6.16 -10.58
N LEU A 43 18.37 6.63 -9.37
CA LEU A 43 18.71 5.80 -8.23
C LEU A 43 17.69 5.98 -7.10
N ARG A 44 17.12 4.87 -6.64
CA ARG A 44 16.10 4.84 -5.59
C ARG A 44 16.43 3.78 -4.55
N VAL A 45 16.14 4.07 -3.29
CA VAL A 45 16.22 3.13 -2.17
C VAL A 45 14.83 3.03 -1.55
N LEU A 46 14.25 1.83 -1.59
CA LEU A 46 12.91 1.59 -1.10
C LEU A 46 12.92 0.49 -0.06
N ARG A 47 12.26 0.72 1.07
CA ARG A 47 12.12 -0.29 2.11
C ARG A 47 10.66 -0.51 2.43
N TYR A 48 10.28 -1.77 2.48
CA TYR A 48 8.92 -2.24 2.66
C TYR A 48 8.80 -3.15 3.87
N HIS A 49 7.70 -2.98 4.60
CA HIS A 49 7.11 -4.04 5.39
C HIS A 49 5.98 -4.69 4.60
N VAL A 50 6.03 -6.02 4.51
CA VAL A 50 4.87 -6.83 4.11
C VAL A 50 4.17 -7.21 5.40
N VAL A 51 2.90 -6.86 5.49
CA VAL A 51 2.07 -7.10 6.67
C VAL A 51 0.93 -8.05 6.33
N ALA A 52 0.48 -8.80 7.32
CA ALA A 52 -0.74 -9.58 7.28
C ALA A 52 -1.68 -9.08 8.37
N GLN A 53 -2.86 -8.63 7.98
CA GLN A 53 -3.93 -8.17 8.84
C GLN A 53 -4.98 -9.28 8.99
N PRO A 54 -5.32 -9.69 10.22
CA PRO A 54 -6.41 -10.62 10.44
C PRO A 54 -7.75 -9.96 10.08
N LEU A 55 -8.60 -10.71 9.38
CA LEU A 55 -9.99 -10.34 9.12
C LEU A 55 -10.87 -11.02 10.18
N THR A 56 -10.83 -10.53 11.42
CA THR A 56 -11.52 -11.12 12.59
C THR A 56 -12.66 -10.24 13.13
N GLY A 57 -13.22 -9.36 12.29
CA GLY A 57 -14.16 -8.33 12.71
C GLY A 57 -13.47 -7.18 13.44
N SER A 58 -12.20 -6.90 13.10
CA SER A 58 -11.43 -5.83 13.76
C SER A 58 -11.85 -4.45 13.29
N ALA A 59 -12.49 -4.32 12.11
CA ALA A 59 -13.19 -3.11 11.75
C ALA A 59 -14.43 -2.97 12.63
N ALA A 60 -14.37 -2.05 13.60
CA ALA A 60 -15.48 -1.75 14.49
C ALA A 60 -16.78 -1.60 13.69
N ALA A 61 -17.83 -2.31 14.12
CA ALA A 61 -19.12 -2.31 13.46
C ALA A 61 -19.66 -0.87 13.39
N MET A 62 -19.46 -0.20 12.27
CA MET A 62 -19.96 1.14 12.08
C MET A 62 -21.40 1.06 11.61
N ARG A 63 -22.25 1.84 12.29
CA ARG A 63 -23.64 2.00 11.87
C ARG A 63 -23.65 2.64 10.48
N PRO A 64 -24.47 2.12 9.55
CA PRO A 64 -24.71 2.78 8.28
C PRO A 64 -25.18 4.22 8.55
N ASP A 65 -24.56 5.18 7.88
CA ASP A 65 -25.22 6.44 7.58
C ASP A 65 -25.92 6.30 6.22
N GLY A 66 -27.11 6.87 6.07
CA GLY A 66 -27.89 6.77 4.83
C GLY A 66 -27.29 7.48 3.62
N LYS A 67 -26.08 8.08 3.76
CA LYS A 67 -25.43 8.85 2.69
C LYS A 67 -24.27 8.10 2.05
N THR A 68 -23.59 7.23 2.79
CA THR A 68 -22.45 6.47 2.28
C THR A 68 -22.91 5.08 1.85
N VAL A 69 -22.61 4.74 0.60
CA VAL A 69 -22.94 3.46 -0.02
C VAL A 69 -21.65 2.83 -0.51
N ILE A 70 -21.45 1.55 -0.20
CA ILE A 70 -20.28 0.78 -0.65
C ILE A 70 -20.78 -0.40 -1.45
N VAL A 71 -20.25 -0.56 -2.66
CA VAL A 71 -20.65 -1.60 -3.60
C VAL A 71 -19.43 -2.18 -4.30
N PRO A 72 -19.48 -3.45 -4.75
CA PRO A 72 -18.54 -3.96 -5.73
C PRO A 72 -18.54 -3.08 -6.98
N ALA A 73 -17.36 -2.83 -7.54
CA ALA A 73 -17.19 -2.17 -8.82
C ALA A 73 -16.50 -3.12 -9.80
N ASP A 74 -17.03 -3.17 -11.01
CA ASP A 74 -16.42 -3.81 -12.17
C ASP A 74 -15.96 -2.76 -13.19
N SER A 75 -15.37 -3.19 -14.30
CA SER A 75 -14.88 -2.31 -15.37
C SER A 75 -15.95 -1.44 -16.05
N GLN A 76 -17.23 -1.78 -15.90
CA GLN A 76 -18.37 -1.09 -16.52
C GLN A 76 -19.09 -0.15 -15.54
N HIS A 77 -18.74 -0.17 -14.26
CA HIS A 77 -19.37 0.65 -13.26
C HIS A 77 -19.23 2.16 -13.60
N PRO A 78 -20.32 2.96 -13.63
CA PRO A 78 -20.31 4.34 -14.17
C PRO A 78 -19.30 5.29 -13.51
N LEU A 79 -19.00 5.07 -12.22
CA LEU A 79 -18.06 5.90 -11.46
C LEU A 79 -16.58 5.49 -11.59
N VAL A 80 -16.26 4.43 -12.35
CA VAL A 80 -14.86 4.02 -12.58
C VAL A 80 -14.07 5.12 -13.29
N GLY A 81 -14.71 5.87 -14.19
CA GLY A 81 -14.09 7.02 -14.85
C GLY A 81 -13.69 8.16 -13.90
N SER A 82 -14.20 8.16 -12.66
CA SER A 82 -13.84 9.15 -11.62
C SER A 82 -12.62 8.74 -10.78
N PHE A 83 -12.03 7.57 -11.03
CA PHE A 83 -10.91 7.09 -10.23
C PHE A 83 -9.67 7.97 -10.49
N PRO A 84 -8.92 8.40 -9.45
CA PRO A 84 -7.71 9.24 -9.58
C PRO A 84 -6.50 8.45 -10.08
N ARG A 85 -6.69 7.57 -11.07
CA ARG A 85 -5.65 6.76 -11.70
C ARG A 85 -5.83 6.80 -13.22
N PRO A 86 -4.75 6.65 -14.01
CA PRO A 86 -4.88 6.57 -15.45
C PRO A 86 -5.86 5.44 -15.85
N PRO A 87 -6.78 5.66 -16.81
CA PRO A 87 -7.76 4.66 -17.21
C PRO A 87 -7.15 3.31 -17.61
N ALA A 88 -6.00 3.33 -18.28
CA ALA A 88 -5.28 2.12 -18.66
C ALA A 88 -4.81 1.28 -17.44
N VAL A 89 -4.44 1.93 -16.34
CA VAL A 89 -4.04 1.23 -15.09
C VAL A 89 -5.25 0.55 -14.46
N ILE A 90 -6.40 1.23 -14.43
CA ILE A 90 -7.63 0.64 -13.90
C ILE A 90 -8.11 -0.54 -14.75
N ALA A 91 -8.10 -0.39 -16.08
CA ALA A 91 -8.43 -1.47 -16.99
C ALA A 91 -7.50 -2.68 -16.79
N GLN A 92 -6.20 -2.46 -16.64
CA GLN A 92 -5.23 -3.54 -16.40
C GLN A 92 -5.50 -4.26 -15.08
N ARG A 93 -5.90 -3.56 -14.02
CA ARG A 93 -6.24 -4.20 -12.73
C ARG A 93 -7.41 -5.16 -12.86
N PHE A 94 -8.50 -4.71 -13.50
CA PHE A 94 -9.63 -5.59 -13.78
C PHE A 94 -9.22 -6.77 -14.68
N ALA A 95 -8.41 -6.53 -15.72
CA ALA A 95 -7.91 -7.58 -16.61
C ALA A 95 -7.02 -8.60 -15.88
N ASN A 96 -6.29 -8.18 -14.84
CA ASN A 96 -5.50 -9.05 -13.97
C ASN A 96 -6.34 -9.78 -12.91
N GLY A 97 -7.67 -9.63 -12.94
CA GLY A 97 -8.58 -10.27 -11.98
C GLY A 97 -8.60 -9.61 -10.61
N ALA A 98 -8.12 -8.36 -10.48
CA ALA A 98 -8.30 -7.61 -9.26
C ALA A 98 -9.77 -7.24 -9.05
N GLN A 99 -10.21 -7.26 -7.80
CA GLN A 99 -11.55 -6.90 -7.38
C GLN A 99 -11.52 -5.54 -6.66
N CYS A 100 -12.64 -4.82 -6.72
CA CYS A 100 -12.73 -3.47 -6.20
C CYS A 100 -14.04 -3.26 -5.42
N LEU A 101 -13.93 -2.61 -4.27
CA LEU A 101 -15.07 -1.95 -3.62
C LEU A 101 -14.98 -0.45 -3.87
N LEU A 102 -16.11 0.15 -4.21
CA LEU A 102 -16.26 1.58 -4.44
C LEU A 102 -17.16 2.16 -3.35
N ALA A 103 -16.74 3.29 -2.77
CA ALA A 103 -17.57 4.09 -1.88
C ALA A 103 -18.11 5.34 -2.59
N THR A 104 -19.39 5.61 -2.36
CA THR A 104 -20.01 6.90 -2.67
C THR A 104 -20.48 7.60 -1.41
N VAL A 105 -20.50 8.93 -1.41
CA VAL A 105 -21.14 9.76 -0.37
C VAL A 105 -22.10 10.70 -1.06
N ALA A 106 -23.40 10.59 -0.74
CA ALA A 106 -24.48 11.32 -1.42
C ALA A 106 -24.43 11.17 -2.96
N GLY A 107 -24.19 9.94 -3.43
CA GLY A 107 -24.12 9.59 -4.86
C GLY A 107 -22.83 10.00 -5.56
N GLN A 108 -21.90 10.68 -4.89
CA GLN A 108 -20.62 11.10 -5.46
C GLN A 108 -19.51 10.12 -5.12
N PHE A 109 -18.59 9.86 -6.05
CA PHE A 109 -17.40 9.05 -5.78
C PHE A 109 -16.63 9.59 -4.56
N ALA A 110 -16.35 8.70 -3.60
CA ALA A 110 -15.73 9.04 -2.34
C ALA A 110 -14.44 8.25 -2.05
N GLY A 111 -14.27 7.08 -2.67
CA GLY A 111 -13.09 6.27 -2.49
C GLY A 111 -13.24 4.87 -3.08
N TYR A 112 -12.16 4.10 -3.03
CA TYR A 112 -12.15 2.70 -3.41
C TYR A 112 -11.14 1.90 -2.59
N LEU A 113 -11.21 0.59 -2.74
CA LEU A 113 -10.30 -0.39 -2.16
C LEU A 113 -10.14 -1.53 -3.15
N TRP A 114 -8.90 -1.89 -3.48
CA TRP A 114 -8.58 -2.99 -4.38
C TRP A 114 -7.97 -4.16 -3.64
N TRP A 115 -8.23 -5.37 -4.14
CA TRP A 115 -7.50 -6.56 -3.74
C TRP A 115 -7.36 -7.56 -4.88
N GLN A 116 -6.41 -8.49 -4.75
CA GLN A 116 -6.16 -9.58 -5.67
C GLN A 116 -5.96 -10.89 -4.91
N THR A 117 -6.32 -12.01 -5.52
CA THR A 117 -6.10 -13.35 -4.97
C THR A 117 -4.86 -13.98 -5.61
N GLY A 118 -4.23 -14.94 -4.91
CA GLY A 118 -3.09 -15.69 -5.45
C GLY A 118 -1.74 -14.94 -5.39
N HIS A 119 -1.63 -13.82 -6.09
CA HIS A 119 -0.41 -13.02 -6.15
C HIS A 119 -0.69 -11.54 -6.43
N TYR A 120 0.33 -10.70 -6.21
CA TYR A 120 0.35 -9.30 -6.60
C TYR A 120 1.70 -8.97 -7.25
N ASP A 121 1.64 -8.38 -8.44
CA ASP A 121 2.78 -7.84 -9.14
C ASP A 121 3.01 -6.39 -8.72
N GLU A 122 4.17 -6.13 -8.12
CA GLU A 122 4.59 -4.80 -7.71
C GLU A 122 4.74 -3.83 -8.89
N ASP A 123 4.23 -2.61 -8.71
CA ASP A 123 4.30 -1.53 -9.68
C ASP A 123 5.46 -0.56 -9.44
N GLU A 124 6.00 -0.47 -8.22
CA GLU A 124 7.08 0.46 -7.88
C GLU A 124 8.51 -0.13 -8.04
N VAL A 125 8.67 -1.44 -7.82
CA VAL A 125 9.91 -2.21 -7.97
C VAL A 125 9.63 -3.56 -8.64
N ARG A 126 10.67 -4.30 -9.05
CA ARG A 126 10.47 -5.66 -9.58
C ARG A 126 10.33 -6.64 -8.42
N CYS A 127 9.12 -7.04 -8.10
CA CYS A 127 8.86 -8.08 -7.11
C CYS A 127 7.48 -8.68 -7.35
N GLN A 128 7.36 -10.00 -7.24
CA GLN A 128 6.05 -10.64 -7.17
C GLN A 128 5.81 -11.14 -5.76
N PHE A 129 4.70 -10.75 -5.16
CA PHE A 129 4.26 -11.26 -3.86
C PHE A 129 3.27 -12.40 -4.10
N VAL A 130 3.62 -13.61 -3.68
CA VAL A 130 2.76 -14.79 -3.86
C VAL A 130 2.21 -15.22 -2.51
N LEU A 131 0.88 -15.26 -2.39
CA LEU A 131 0.20 -15.65 -1.18
C LEU A 131 0.37 -17.15 -0.95
N ALA A 132 0.88 -17.53 0.23
CA ALA A 132 1.12 -18.93 0.57
C ALA A 132 -0.18 -19.72 0.76
N GLN A 133 -1.27 -19.04 1.14
CA GLN A 133 -2.59 -19.60 1.39
C GLN A 133 -3.65 -18.83 0.57
N PRO A 134 -3.67 -18.96 -0.77
CA PRO A 134 -4.46 -18.09 -1.63
C PRO A 134 -5.99 -18.23 -1.46
N ALA A 135 -6.47 -19.35 -0.90
CA ALA A 135 -7.89 -19.53 -0.56
C ALA A 135 -8.29 -18.83 0.76
N ARG A 136 -7.32 -18.44 1.60
CA ARG A 136 -7.55 -17.85 2.92
C ARG A 136 -6.96 -16.46 3.08
N SER A 137 -6.31 -15.96 2.04
CA SER A 137 -5.64 -14.65 2.07
C SER A 137 -5.83 -13.93 0.74
N VAL A 138 -5.90 -12.61 0.82
CA VAL A 138 -5.86 -11.71 -0.33
C VAL A 138 -4.72 -10.72 -0.20
N TRP A 139 -4.35 -10.09 -1.30
CA TRP A 139 -3.44 -8.97 -1.32
C TRP A 139 -4.23 -7.68 -1.54
N ASP A 140 -4.36 -6.83 -0.52
CA ASP A 140 -4.94 -5.50 -0.68
C ASP A 140 -3.92 -4.48 -1.17
N PHE A 141 -4.39 -3.55 -2.00
CA PHE A 141 -3.58 -2.51 -2.58
C PHE A 141 -4.42 -1.30 -2.99
N ASP A 142 -3.74 -0.18 -3.21
CA ASP A 142 -4.33 1.09 -3.65
C ASP A 142 -5.66 1.41 -2.95
N VAL A 143 -5.61 1.67 -1.65
CA VAL A 143 -6.77 2.17 -0.91
C VAL A 143 -6.80 3.69 -1.04
N TYR A 144 -7.91 4.23 -1.55
CA TYR A 144 -8.04 5.65 -1.79
C TYR A 144 -9.35 6.20 -1.21
N VAL A 145 -9.25 7.38 -0.60
CA VAL A 145 -10.38 8.20 -0.22
C VAL A 145 -10.13 9.62 -0.71
N GLU A 146 -11.13 10.20 -1.37
CA GLU A 146 -11.13 11.58 -1.83
C GLU A 146 -10.80 12.54 -0.68
N PRO A 147 -9.92 13.54 -0.86
CA PRO A 147 -9.47 14.42 0.21
C PRO A 147 -10.60 14.99 1.08
N ARG A 148 -11.70 15.40 0.46
CA ARG A 148 -12.90 15.94 1.13
C ARG A 148 -13.62 14.97 2.07
N TYR A 149 -13.38 13.66 1.95
CA TYR A 149 -14.01 12.63 2.78
C TYR A 149 -13.01 11.92 3.73
N ARG A 150 -11.73 12.30 3.74
CA ARG A 150 -10.69 11.64 4.56
C ARG A 150 -10.84 11.82 6.07
N LEU A 151 -11.39 12.96 6.51
CA LEU A 151 -11.68 13.22 7.93
C LEU A 151 -12.96 12.52 8.41
N GLY A 152 -13.71 11.91 7.49
CA GLY A 152 -14.96 11.24 7.78
C GLY A 152 -14.81 9.74 8.04
N ARG A 153 -15.94 9.06 7.88
CA ARG A 153 -16.10 7.63 8.13
C ARG A 153 -15.80 6.75 6.91
N THR A 154 -15.54 7.34 5.74
CA THR A 154 -15.47 6.64 4.45
C THR A 154 -14.42 5.52 4.44
N MET A 155 -13.21 5.78 4.93
CA MET A 155 -12.14 4.77 5.00
C MET A 155 -12.55 3.58 5.85
N ALA A 156 -13.04 3.85 7.07
CA ALA A 156 -13.42 2.80 7.99
C ALA A 156 -14.64 2.00 7.50
N ARG A 157 -15.60 2.64 6.82
CA ARG A 157 -16.70 1.93 6.15
C ARG A 157 -16.20 1.06 4.99
N LEU A 158 -15.28 1.54 4.16
CA LEU A 158 -14.67 0.76 3.08
C LEU A 158 -14.00 -0.49 3.63
N TRP A 159 -13.21 -0.34 4.69
CA TRP A 159 -12.51 -1.46 5.32
C TRP A 159 -13.50 -2.46 5.96
N GLN A 160 -14.54 -1.97 6.64
CA GLN A 160 -15.60 -2.82 7.20
C GLN A 160 -16.31 -3.62 6.11
N ALA A 161 -16.67 -2.98 4.99
CA ALA A 161 -17.33 -3.65 3.87
C ALA A 161 -16.41 -4.68 3.20
N ALA A 162 -15.11 -4.37 3.05
CA ALA A 162 -14.12 -5.31 2.53
C ALA A 162 -13.96 -6.52 3.43
N GLU A 163 -13.81 -6.30 4.74
CA GLU A 163 -13.70 -7.38 5.72
C GLU A 163 -14.93 -8.29 5.66
N GLN A 164 -16.15 -7.73 5.68
CA GLN A 164 -17.38 -8.50 5.55
C GLN A 164 -17.45 -9.30 4.25
N HIS A 165 -17.11 -8.67 3.12
CA HIS A 165 -17.13 -9.31 1.80
C HIS A 165 -16.14 -10.47 1.71
N LEU A 166 -14.93 -10.28 2.23
CA LEU A 166 -13.84 -11.27 2.21
C LEU A 166 -14.10 -12.42 3.19
N GLN A 167 -14.61 -12.13 4.39
CA GLN A 167 -14.98 -13.15 5.37
C GLN A 167 -16.08 -14.08 4.84
N GLN A 168 -17.07 -13.54 4.13
CA GLN A 168 -18.11 -14.34 3.47
C GLN A 168 -17.55 -15.32 2.44
N GLN A 169 -16.35 -15.05 1.91
CA GLN A 169 -15.62 -15.92 0.97
C GLN A 169 -14.63 -16.86 1.68
N GLY A 170 -14.61 -16.90 3.01
CA GLY A 170 -13.69 -17.73 3.79
C GLY A 170 -12.26 -17.17 3.89
N VAL A 171 -12.03 -15.93 3.46
CA VAL A 171 -10.74 -15.26 3.60
C VAL A 171 -10.55 -14.84 5.06
N ALA A 172 -9.40 -15.18 5.62
CA ALA A 172 -9.04 -14.89 7.01
C ALA A 172 -7.98 -13.77 7.13
N TRP A 173 -7.29 -13.44 6.04
CA TRP A 173 -6.15 -12.52 6.07
C TRP A 173 -6.16 -11.56 4.89
N SER A 174 -5.87 -10.29 5.15
CA SER A 174 -5.52 -9.30 4.13
C SER A 174 -4.04 -8.99 4.24
N CYS A 175 -3.28 -9.25 3.17
CA CYS A 175 -1.87 -8.95 3.10
C CYS A 175 -1.67 -7.64 2.33
N SER A 176 -0.75 -6.82 2.81
CA SER A 176 -0.39 -5.58 2.11
C SER A 176 1.09 -5.31 2.24
N ARG A 177 1.53 -4.33 1.46
CA ARG A 177 2.88 -3.79 1.55
C ARG A 177 2.79 -2.33 1.89
N ILE A 178 3.63 -1.92 2.82
CA ILE A 178 3.69 -0.56 3.29
C ILE A 178 5.14 -0.11 3.23
N SER A 179 5.39 1.03 2.57
CA SER A 179 6.68 1.71 2.66
C SER A 179 6.99 2.01 4.12
N THR A 180 8.19 1.67 4.57
CA THR A 180 8.59 1.98 5.94
C THR A 180 8.68 3.48 6.17
N TYR A 181 8.78 4.29 5.11
CA TYR A 181 8.73 5.75 5.14
C TYR A 181 7.32 6.30 5.39
N ASN A 182 6.28 5.45 5.41
CA ASN A 182 4.89 5.83 5.64
C ASN A 182 4.39 5.34 7.02
N ALA A 183 4.87 6.00 8.08
CA ALA A 183 4.50 5.70 9.46
C ALA A 183 2.97 5.74 9.70
N ALA A 184 2.25 6.64 9.03
CA ALA A 184 0.80 6.75 9.18
C ALA A 184 0.07 5.47 8.72
N SER A 185 0.48 4.90 7.59
CA SER A 185 -0.09 3.65 7.07
C SER A 185 0.28 2.44 7.93
N LEU A 186 1.53 2.38 8.42
CA LEU A 186 1.97 1.33 9.35
C LEU A 186 1.13 1.34 10.64
N ASN A 187 0.95 2.52 11.24
CA ASN A 187 0.16 2.69 12.46
C ASN A 187 -1.34 2.38 12.23
N ALA A 188 -1.88 2.72 11.05
CA ALA A 188 -3.25 2.36 10.70
C ALA A 188 -3.44 0.84 10.66
N HIS A 189 -2.57 0.11 9.98
CA HIS A 189 -2.62 -1.35 9.91
C HIS A 189 -2.34 -2.01 11.27
N ALA A 190 -1.39 -1.50 12.05
CA ALA A 190 -1.09 -2.02 13.39
C ALA A 190 -2.31 -1.94 14.33
N ARG A 191 -3.08 -0.85 14.28
CA ARG A 191 -4.34 -0.70 15.05
C ARG A 191 -5.41 -1.71 14.66
N LEU A 192 -5.36 -2.22 13.43
CA LEU A 192 -6.25 -3.27 12.92
C LEU A 192 -5.70 -4.68 13.18
N GLY A 193 -4.62 -4.80 13.97
CA GLY A 193 -4.02 -6.06 14.35
C GLY A 193 -3.02 -6.62 13.33
N ALA A 194 -2.62 -5.83 12.32
CA ALA A 194 -1.66 -6.29 11.34
C ALA A 194 -0.30 -6.59 11.95
N ARG A 195 0.34 -7.66 11.47
CA ARG A 195 1.69 -8.08 11.85
C ARG A 195 2.60 -8.08 10.65
N THR A 196 3.83 -7.61 10.83
CA THR A 196 4.86 -7.73 9.80
C THR A 196 5.23 -9.19 9.61
N VAL A 197 5.06 -9.70 8.39
CA VAL A 197 5.39 -11.08 8.00
C VAL A 197 6.65 -11.16 7.14
N ALA A 198 7.01 -10.09 6.43
CA ALA A 198 8.28 -9.97 5.74
C ALA A 198 8.76 -8.52 5.68
N SER A 199 10.05 -8.34 5.39
CA SER A 199 10.62 -7.04 5.06
C SER A 199 11.52 -7.16 3.83
N ALA A 200 11.52 -6.10 3.03
CA ALA A 200 12.27 -6.04 1.79
C ALA A 200 12.94 -4.67 1.63
N LEU A 201 14.19 -4.67 1.18
CA LEU A 201 14.94 -3.47 0.78
C LEU A 201 15.29 -3.60 -0.70
N PHE A 202 15.03 -2.55 -1.46
CA PHE A 202 15.30 -2.46 -2.88
C PHE A 202 16.24 -1.29 -3.15
N ILE A 203 17.28 -1.55 -3.93
CA ILE A 203 18.14 -0.51 -4.50
C ILE A 203 17.99 -0.61 -6.01
N VAL A 204 17.41 0.42 -6.62
CA VAL A 204 17.09 0.45 -8.05
C VAL A 204 18.01 1.44 -8.74
N VAL A 205 18.68 1.01 -9.81
CA VAL A 205 19.54 1.84 -10.67
C VAL A 205 19.18 1.59 -12.13
N GLY A 206 18.26 2.40 -12.67
CA GLY A 206 17.73 2.17 -14.02
C GLY A 206 17.16 0.73 -14.19
N PRO A 207 17.69 -0.10 -15.11
CA PRO A 207 17.23 -1.48 -15.31
C PRO A 207 17.77 -2.47 -14.26
N LEU A 208 18.73 -2.06 -13.42
CA LEU A 208 19.31 -2.90 -12.39
C LEU A 208 18.53 -2.76 -11.08
N GLN A 209 18.40 -3.85 -10.34
CA GLN A 209 17.82 -3.82 -8.99
C GLN A 209 18.46 -4.88 -8.11
N LEU A 210 18.95 -4.44 -6.95
CA LEU A 210 19.29 -5.32 -5.84
C LEU A 210 18.10 -5.38 -4.89
N SER A 211 17.71 -6.59 -4.51
CA SER A 211 16.64 -6.86 -3.56
C SER A 211 17.19 -7.67 -2.40
N LEU A 212 16.96 -7.20 -1.18
CA LEU A 212 17.30 -7.89 0.07
C LEU A 212 16.01 -8.19 0.83
N PHE A 213 15.87 -9.43 1.30
CA PHE A 213 14.68 -9.94 1.98
C PHE A 213 15.09 -10.58 3.30
N ASN A 214 14.26 -10.49 4.34
CA ASN A 214 14.48 -11.19 5.60
C ASN A 214 14.11 -12.71 5.56
N GLN A 215 13.71 -13.19 4.40
CA GLN A 215 13.33 -14.58 4.11
C GLN A 215 13.73 -14.92 2.67
N ARG A 216 13.58 -16.19 2.25
CA ARG A 216 13.90 -16.59 0.87
C ARG A 216 13.20 -15.68 -0.17
N PRO A 217 13.90 -15.21 -1.22
CA PRO A 217 15.23 -15.65 -1.67
C PRO A 217 16.42 -15.03 -0.92
N GLY A 218 16.21 -14.13 0.04
CA GLY A 218 17.25 -13.49 0.86
C GLY A 218 17.95 -12.36 0.11
N VAL A 219 18.59 -12.66 -1.02
CA VAL A 219 19.20 -11.65 -1.90
C VAL A 219 18.86 -12.00 -3.35
N HIS A 220 18.57 -10.99 -4.16
CA HIS A 220 18.35 -11.16 -5.59
C HIS A 220 18.87 -9.94 -6.35
N LEU A 221 19.65 -10.18 -7.40
CA LEU A 221 20.13 -9.15 -8.31
C LEU A 221 19.43 -9.31 -9.66
N ALA A 222 18.58 -8.35 -10.02
CA ALA A 222 17.96 -8.27 -11.34
C ALA A 222 18.84 -7.40 -12.26
N LEU A 223 19.39 -8.01 -13.31
CA LEU A 223 20.20 -7.32 -14.33
C LEU A 223 19.38 -6.75 -15.51
N GLY A 224 18.08 -7.01 -15.54
CA GLY A 224 17.20 -6.58 -16.62
C GLY A 224 15.73 -6.60 -16.22
N ARG A 225 14.86 -6.14 -17.12
CA ARG A 225 13.43 -5.92 -16.84
C ARG A 225 12.62 -7.21 -16.64
N SER A 226 13.06 -8.33 -17.21
CA SER A 226 12.39 -9.64 -17.08
C SER A 226 12.75 -10.40 -15.81
N SER A 227 13.81 -10.00 -15.11
CA SER A 227 14.26 -10.65 -13.87
C SER A 227 13.52 -10.05 -12.68
N ARG A 228 12.69 -10.87 -12.02
CA ARG A 228 11.94 -10.48 -10.82
C ARG A 228 12.04 -11.55 -9.73
N PRO A 229 12.38 -11.17 -8.48
CA PRO A 229 12.27 -12.08 -7.35
C PRO A 229 10.80 -12.36 -7.04
N VAL A 230 10.54 -13.56 -6.52
CA VAL A 230 9.25 -13.96 -5.96
C VAL A 230 9.39 -14.05 -4.44
N LEU A 231 8.58 -13.29 -3.72
CA LEU A 231 8.49 -13.35 -2.27
C LEU A 231 7.21 -14.07 -1.86
N ARG A 232 7.35 -15.23 -1.21
CA ARG A 232 6.20 -15.98 -0.71
C ARG A 232 5.72 -15.39 0.62
N VAL A 233 4.46 -15.01 0.71
CA VAL A 233 3.88 -14.31 1.86
C VAL A 233 2.95 -15.26 2.60
N ALA A 234 3.35 -15.64 3.81
CA ALA A 234 2.53 -16.47 4.69
C ALA A 234 1.95 -15.60 5.81
N PRO A 235 0.63 -15.65 6.05
CA PRO A 235 0.09 -15.07 7.28
C PRO A 235 0.59 -15.84 8.51
N PRO A 236 0.56 -15.20 9.70
CA PRO A 236 1.01 -15.79 10.97
C PRO A 236 0.29 -17.08 11.37
#